data_AF-A0AAV3XBW8-F1
#
_entry.id   AF-A0AAV3XBW8-F1
#
_cell.length_a   1.000
_cell.length_b   1.000
_cell.length_c   1.000
_cell.angle_alpha   90.00
_cell.angle_beta   90.00
_cell.angle_gamma   90.00
#
_symmetry.space_group_name_H-M   'P 1'
#
loop_
_entity.id
_entity.type
_entity.pdbx_description
1 polymer ?
#
loop_
_entity_poly.entity_id
_entity_poly.type
_entity_poly.pdbx_seq_one_letter_code
_entity_poly.pdbx_strand_id
1 'polypeptide(L)'
;MNKLRAYTLTVLLATLIFPQQSRAATLAAPPIQTQVQEVARWFTGLFNNGQQVASNPAVPFISMTNCNVQLAGGTPGAGVENIYLEQQSTAFERLRFYSFSPNNSTVGLSVRSFVNSDI
;
A
#
# COMPACT_ATOMS: atom_id res chain seq x y z
N MET A 1 22.49 -65.61 8.93
CA MET A 1 22.99 -64.29 9.41
C MET A 1 22.46 -63.17 8.51
N ASN A 2 22.16 -62.01 9.09
CA ASN A 2 21.96 -60.68 8.46
C ASN A 2 20.57 -60.19 7.97
N LYS A 3 19.44 -60.87 8.23
CA LYS A 3 18.12 -60.30 7.89
C LYS A 3 17.46 -59.44 8.98
N LEU A 4 17.91 -59.54 10.24
CA LEU A 4 17.31 -58.78 11.36
C LEU A 4 17.83 -57.35 11.53
N ARG A 5 18.97 -56.98 10.94
CA ARG A 5 19.59 -55.65 11.14
C ARG A 5 19.05 -54.55 10.22
N ALA A 6 18.38 -54.90 9.12
CA ALA A 6 17.90 -53.92 8.14
C ALA A 6 16.56 -53.28 8.53
N TYR A 7 15.75 -53.94 9.36
CA TYR A 7 14.39 -53.50 9.70
C TYR A 7 14.34 -52.50 10.86
N THR A 8 15.39 -52.40 11.68
CA THR A 8 15.40 -51.45 12.81
C THR A 8 15.77 -50.03 12.38
N LEU A 9 16.45 -49.86 11.24
CA LEU A 9 16.92 -48.54 10.78
C LEU A 9 15.80 -47.72 10.12
N THR A 10 14.82 -48.37 9.48
CA THR A 10 13.70 -47.69 8.82
C THR A 10 12.63 -47.19 9.79
N VAL A 11 12.49 -47.82 10.96
CA VAL A 11 11.49 -47.39 11.96
C VAL A 11 11.93 -46.13 12.71
N LEU A 12 13.24 -45.94 12.91
CA LEU A 12 13.77 -44.76 13.62
C LEU A 12 13.72 -43.46 12.80
N LEU A 13 13.55 -43.53 11.48
CA LEU A 13 13.50 -42.34 10.61
C LEU A 13 12.08 -41.77 10.43
N ALA A 14 11.03 -42.52 10.78
CA ALA A 14 9.64 -42.12 10.57
C ALA A 14 9.06 -41.24 11.70
N THR A 15 9.76 -41.09 12.83
CA THR A 15 9.24 -40.38 14.01
C THR A 15 9.72 -38.93 14.17
N LEU A 16 10.53 -38.41 13.23
CA LEU A 16 11.06 -37.03 13.28
C LEU A 16 10.42 -36.08 12.26
N ILE A 17 9.21 -36.38 11.78
CA ILE A 17 8.40 -35.38 11.08
C ILE A 17 7.76 -34.50 12.16
N PHE A 18 8.53 -33.55 12.70
CA PHE A 18 7.94 -32.43 13.40
C PHE A 18 7.12 -31.64 12.37
N PRO A 19 5.79 -31.53 12.51
CA PRO A 19 5.09 -30.52 11.75
C PRO A 19 5.64 -29.18 12.22
N GLN A 20 6.52 -28.57 11.42
CA GLN A 20 6.80 -27.15 11.57
C GLN A 20 5.46 -26.47 11.30
N GLN A 21 4.74 -26.12 12.37
CA GLN A 21 3.68 -25.13 12.26
C GLN A 21 4.33 -23.91 11.65
N SER A 22 4.05 -23.68 10.38
CA SER A 22 4.43 -22.45 9.71
C SER A 22 3.90 -21.32 10.57
N ARG A 23 4.81 -20.61 11.24
CA ARG A 23 4.51 -19.32 11.88
C ARG A 23 4.44 -18.23 10.80
N ALA A 24 3.87 -18.54 9.64
CA ALA A 24 3.14 -17.52 8.91
C ALA A 24 2.00 -17.13 9.84
N ALA A 25 2.29 -16.19 10.74
CA ALA A 25 1.29 -15.55 11.55
C ALA A 25 0.18 -15.17 10.57
N THR A 26 -1.01 -15.71 10.78
CA THR A 26 -2.23 -15.08 10.32
C THR A 26 -2.30 -13.75 11.04
N LEU A 27 -1.46 -12.80 10.60
CA LEU A 27 -1.58 -11.40 10.93
C LEU A 27 -2.94 -11.04 10.37
N ALA A 28 -3.95 -11.07 11.24
CA ALA A 28 -5.24 -10.52 10.91
C ALA A 28 -4.96 -9.14 10.33
N ALA A 29 -5.49 -8.86 9.14
CA ALA A 29 -5.29 -7.57 8.51
C ALA A 29 -5.65 -6.48 9.53
N PRO A 30 -4.85 -5.40 9.63
CA PRO A 30 -5.15 -4.34 10.57
C PRO A 30 -6.58 -3.81 10.31
N PRO A 31 -7.26 -3.25 11.33
CA PRO A 31 -8.60 -2.69 11.16
C PRO A 31 -8.66 -1.76 9.95
N ILE A 32 -9.79 -1.75 9.23
CA ILE A 32 -9.88 -1.01 7.96
C ILE A 32 -9.55 0.48 8.13
N GLN A 33 -9.91 1.05 9.27
CA GLN A 33 -9.59 2.43 9.60
C GLN A 33 -8.07 2.68 9.71
N THR A 34 -7.32 1.75 10.28
CA THR A 34 -5.86 1.79 10.31
C THR A 34 -5.28 1.70 8.91
N GLN A 35 -5.86 0.86 8.04
CA GLN A 35 -5.43 0.79 6.64
C GLN A 35 -5.65 2.10 5.89
N VAL A 36 -6.78 2.77 6.11
CA VAL A 36 -7.04 4.09 5.50
C VAL A 36 -5.97 5.11 5.91
N GLN A 37 -5.65 5.17 7.21
CA GLN A 37 -4.63 6.07 7.75
C GLN A 37 -3.24 5.76 7.18
N GLU A 38 -2.88 4.48 7.10
CA GLU A 38 -1.59 4.04 6.55
C GLU A 38 -1.46 4.37 5.06
N VAL A 39 -2.50 4.09 4.26
CA VAL A 39 -2.50 4.41 2.84
C VAL A 39 -2.41 5.92 2.62
N ALA A 40 -3.19 6.72 3.35
CA ALA A 40 -3.12 8.18 3.25
C ALA A 40 -1.73 8.71 3.64
N ARG A 41 -1.12 8.14 4.69
CA ARG A 41 0.24 8.48 5.11
C ARG A 41 1.26 8.16 4.03
N TRP A 42 1.20 6.97 3.41
CA TRP A 42 2.10 6.62 2.31
C TRP A 42 1.91 7.48 1.07
N PHE A 43 0.69 7.96 0.85
CA PHE A 43 0.37 8.81 -0.29
C PHE A 43 0.78 10.27 -0.07
N THR A 44 1.10 10.67 1.17
CA THR A 44 1.51 12.04 1.52
C THR A 44 3.02 12.20 1.38
N GLY A 45 3.45 13.29 0.75
CA GLY A 45 4.87 13.61 0.60
C GLY A 45 5.23 14.23 -0.74
N LEU A 46 6.53 14.29 -1.00
CA LEU A 46 7.12 14.74 -2.25
C LEU A 46 7.63 13.52 -3.02
N PHE A 47 7.16 13.36 -4.25
CA PHE A 47 7.52 12.24 -5.11
C PHE A 47 8.06 12.74 -6.45
N ASN A 48 8.95 11.98 -7.06
CA ASN A 48 9.35 12.19 -8.45
C ASN A 48 9.80 10.87 -9.09
N ASN A 49 9.81 10.83 -10.41
CA ASN A 49 10.25 9.67 -11.18
C ASN A 49 11.68 9.84 -11.75
N GLY A 50 12.57 10.63 -11.12
CA GLY A 50 13.88 10.95 -11.68
C GLY A 50 14.74 9.73 -12.03
N GLN A 51 14.69 8.66 -11.23
CA GLN A 51 15.38 7.40 -11.54
C GLN A 51 14.84 6.71 -12.80
N GLN A 52 13.53 6.82 -13.07
CA GLN A 52 12.92 6.30 -14.28
C GLN A 52 13.36 7.12 -15.50
N VAL A 53 13.40 8.44 -15.38
CA VAL A 53 13.88 9.31 -16.48
C VAL A 53 15.34 9.05 -16.80
N ALA A 54 16.18 8.82 -15.78
CA ALA A 54 17.59 8.48 -15.97
C ALA A 54 17.79 7.15 -16.72
N SER A 55 16.90 6.18 -16.53
CA SER A 55 16.96 4.88 -17.23
C SER A 55 16.26 4.89 -18.59
N ASN A 56 15.24 5.72 -18.77
CA ASN A 56 14.53 5.90 -20.03
C ASN A 56 14.15 7.39 -20.24
N PRO A 57 14.98 8.16 -20.98
CA PRO A 57 14.75 9.58 -21.21
C PRO A 57 13.48 9.94 -22.02
N ALA A 58 12.82 8.95 -22.63
CA ALA A 58 11.54 9.18 -23.31
C ALA A 58 10.37 9.34 -22.34
N VAL A 59 10.53 8.94 -21.07
CA VAL A 59 9.53 9.19 -20.02
C VAL A 59 9.66 10.63 -19.55
N PRO A 60 8.59 11.44 -19.55
CA PRO A 60 8.66 12.80 -19.03
C PRO A 60 8.95 12.78 -17.52
N PHE A 61 9.73 13.76 -17.08
CA PHE A 61 9.90 14.00 -15.64
C PHE A 61 8.58 14.48 -15.04
N ILE A 62 8.21 13.86 -13.93
CA ILE A 62 7.00 14.15 -13.17
C ILE A 62 7.43 14.33 -11.71
N SER A 63 7.03 15.46 -11.13
CA SER A 63 7.04 15.68 -9.68
C SER A 63 5.62 15.69 -9.16
N MET A 64 5.45 15.24 -7.92
CA MET A 64 4.16 15.24 -7.23
C MET A 64 4.34 15.75 -5.81
N THR A 65 3.41 16.61 -5.39
CA THR A 65 3.30 17.11 -4.02
C THR A 65 1.92 16.74 -3.50
N ASN A 66 1.90 15.87 -2.50
CA ASN A 66 0.66 15.37 -1.91
C ASN A 66 0.62 15.77 -0.45
N CYS A 67 -0.42 16.50 -0.03
CA CYS A 67 -0.58 16.95 1.35
C CYS A 67 -1.96 16.62 1.90
N ASN A 68 -2.01 16.26 3.18
CA ASN A 68 -3.27 16.12 3.89
C ASN A 68 -3.96 17.47 4.00
N VAL A 69 -5.27 17.50 3.73
CA VAL A 69 -6.09 18.71 3.79
C VAL A 69 -7.36 18.46 4.58
N GLN A 70 -7.87 19.52 5.20
CA GLN A 70 -9.18 19.52 5.85
C GLN A 70 -10.13 20.42 5.06
N LEU A 71 -11.32 19.92 4.76
CA LEU A 71 -12.34 20.69 4.07
C LEU A 71 -12.98 21.67 5.06
N ALA A 72 -12.98 22.95 4.72
CA ALA A 72 -13.64 23.98 5.52
C ALA A 72 -15.15 23.69 5.64
N GLY A 73 -15.66 23.68 6.87
CA GLY A 73 -17.08 23.38 7.16
C GLY A 73 -17.47 21.91 6.97
N GLY A 74 -16.53 21.03 6.62
CA GLY A 74 -16.76 19.58 6.62
C GLY A 74 -16.53 19.03 8.02
N THR A 75 -17.50 18.29 8.56
CA THR A 75 -17.20 17.38 9.66
C THR A 75 -16.24 16.33 9.10
N PRO A 76 -15.06 16.07 9.71
CA PRO A 76 -14.24 14.94 9.31
C PRO A 76 -15.12 13.70 9.34
N GLY A 77 -15.38 13.10 8.17
CA GLY A 77 -16.03 11.80 8.14
C GLY A 77 -15.18 10.88 9.00
N ALA A 78 -15.78 10.23 10.01
CA ALA A 78 -15.01 9.38 10.90
C ALA A 78 -14.25 8.34 10.06
N GLY A 79 -12.91 8.40 10.08
CA GLY A 79 -12.05 7.52 9.30
C GLY A 79 -11.86 7.89 7.83
N VAL A 80 -12.15 9.14 7.42
CA VAL A 80 -11.84 9.63 6.07
C VAL A 80 -10.57 10.49 6.10
N GLU A 81 -9.63 10.20 5.20
CA GLU A 81 -8.40 10.98 5.00
C GLU A 81 -8.45 11.68 3.64
N ASN A 82 -8.20 12.99 3.61
CA ASN A 82 -8.28 13.79 2.38
C ASN A 82 -6.92 14.34 2.01
N ILE A 83 -6.57 14.22 0.73
CA ILE A 83 -5.29 14.62 0.17
C ILE A 83 -5.51 15.57 -1.00
N TYR A 84 -4.84 16.72 -0.94
CA TYR A 84 -4.61 17.55 -2.12
C TYR A 84 -3.37 17.03 -2.85
N LEU A 85 -3.53 16.78 -4.14
CA LEU A 85 -2.48 16.30 -5.02
C LEU A 85 -2.20 17.36 -6.07
N GLU A 86 -0.94 17.72 -6.17
CA GLU A 86 -0.38 18.50 -7.25
C GLU A 86 0.64 17.65 -8.00
N GLN A 87 0.52 17.63 -9.32
CA GLN A 87 1.44 16.92 -10.21
C GLN A 87 1.90 17.88 -11.29
N GLN A 88 3.21 18.00 -11.45
CA GLN A 88 3.85 18.87 -12.42
C GLN A 88 4.74 18.07 -13.36
N SER A 89 4.72 18.46 -14.63
CA SER A 89 5.58 17.93 -15.69
C SER A 89 5.74 18.99 -16.76
N THR A 90 6.77 18.86 -17.60
CA THR A 90 6.94 19.75 -18.76
C THR A 90 5.79 19.67 -19.76
N ALA A 91 5.01 18.58 -19.74
CA ALA A 91 3.91 18.35 -20.66
C ALA A 91 2.52 18.68 -20.08
N PHE A 92 2.37 18.72 -18.75
CA PHE A 92 1.08 18.96 -18.11
C PHE A 92 1.23 19.31 -16.64
N GLU A 93 0.18 19.96 -16.13
CA GLU A 93 -0.06 20.14 -14.71
C GLU A 93 -1.40 19.54 -14.34
N ARG A 94 -1.51 18.99 -13.14
CA ARG A 94 -2.74 18.35 -12.67
C ARG A 94 -2.91 18.56 -11.17
N LEU A 95 -4.06 19.13 -10.83
CA LEU A 95 -4.54 19.26 -9.45
C LEU A 95 -5.73 18.33 -9.22
N ARG A 96 -5.71 17.59 -8.11
CA ARG A 96 -6.78 16.63 -7.75
C ARG A 96 -6.99 16.58 -6.25
N PHE A 97 -8.23 16.30 -5.87
CA PHE A 97 -8.61 16.01 -4.49
C PHE A 97 -8.86 14.50 -4.35
N TYR A 98 -8.08 13.84 -3.50
CA TYR A 98 -8.19 12.43 -3.17
C TYR A 98 -8.86 12.29 -1.82
N SER A 99 -9.78 11.33 -1.69
CA SER A 99 -10.46 11.03 -0.43
C SER A 99 -10.42 9.53 -0.20
N PHE A 100 -9.70 9.12 0.85
CA PHE A 100 -9.58 7.74 1.29
C PHE A 100 -10.60 7.47 2.39
N SER A 101 -11.40 6.43 2.23
CA SER A 101 -12.46 6.09 3.18
C SER A 101 -12.52 4.58 3.43
N PRO A 102 -13.01 4.13 4.59
CA PRO A 102 -13.25 2.71 4.81
C PRO A 102 -14.37 2.22 3.89
N ASN A 103 -14.16 1.08 3.25
CA ASN A 103 -15.21 0.26 2.62
C ASN A 103 -15.23 -1.11 3.32
N ASN A 104 -16.21 -1.97 3.04
CA ASN A 104 -16.47 -3.21 3.79
C ASN A 104 -15.23 -4.08 4.08
N SER A 105 -14.24 -4.11 3.17
CA SER A 105 -12.96 -4.82 3.39
C SER A 105 -11.79 -4.20 2.63
N THR A 106 -11.94 -2.98 2.12
CA THR A 106 -10.94 -2.32 1.27
C THR A 106 -10.91 -0.82 1.55
N VAL A 107 -9.78 -0.19 1.27
CA VAL A 107 -9.70 1.28 1.29
C VAL A 107 -10.34 1.79 0.01
N GLY A 108 -11.45 2.53 0.16
CA GLY A 108 -12.09 3.23 -0.95
C GLY A 108 -11.31 4.49 -1.30
N LEU A 109 -11.20 4.80 -2.59
CA LEU A 109 -10.61 6.03 -3.08
C LEU A 109 -11.59 6.77 -3.97
N SER A 110 -11.88 8.03 -3.64
CA SER A 110 -12.60 8.98 -4.48
C SER A 110 -11.63 10.04 -5.00
N VAL A 111 -11.67 10.32 -6.30
CA VAL A 111 -10.84 11.34 -6.94
C VAL A 111 -11.74 12.40 -7.56
N ARG A 112 -11.49 13.67 -7.25
CA ARG A 112 -12.24 14.81 -7.77
C ARG A 112 -11.30 15.82 -8.41
N SER A 113 -11.78 16.46 -9.47
CA SER A 113 -11.10 17.60 -10.10
C SER A 113 -11.55 18.89 -9.42
N PHE A 114 -10.67 19.89 -9.39
CA PHE A 114 -11.04 21.25 -9.04
C PHE A 114 -11.72 21.92 -10.22
N VAL A 115 -12.79 22.68 -9.95
CA VAL A 115 -13.54 23.41 -11.00
C VAL A 115 -12.78 24.66 -11.46
N ASN A 116 -12.00 25.27 -10.56
CA ASN A 116 -11.10 26.39 -10.84
C ASN A 116 -9.71 26.03 -10.30
N SER A 117 -8.84 25.47 -11.14
CA SER A 117 -7.46 25.12 -10.76
C SER A 117 -6.51 26.31 -10.75
N ASP A 118 -6.93 27.45 -11.29
CA ASP A 118 -6.05 28.57 -11.67
C ASP A 118 -6.16 29.79 -10.75
N ILE A 119 -6.80 29.65 -9.58
CA ILE A 119 -6.98 30.73 -8.58
C ILE A 119 -5.99 30.54 -7.44
#